data_AF-A0A7J8MR21-F1
#
_entry.id   AF-A0A7J8MR21-F1
#
_cell.length_a   1.000
_cell.length_b   1.000
_cell.length_c   1.000
_cell.angle_alpha   90.00
_cell.angle_beta   90.00
_cell.angle_gamma   90.00
#
_symmetry.space_group_name_H-M   'P 1'
#
loop_
_entity.id
_entity.type
_entity.pdbx_description
1 polymer ?
#
loop_
_entity_poly.entity_id
_entity_poly.type
_entity_poly.pdbx_seq_one_letter_code
_entity_poly.pdbx_strand_id
1 'polypeptide(L)'
;HWKNLGGLQVGGGINLDNCLSYIDEGASHVIVTSYVFNNGQMDLERLKGLVNVIGKQRLVLDLSCRKKEDKYAIVTDRWQKFSDVYLDEEVLNFLARFADEFLVHGVDVEGKK
;
A
#
# COMPACT_ATOMS: atom_id res chain seq x y z
N HIS A 1 -4.17 21.32 -24.46
CA HIS A 1 -3.28 20.31 -23.86
C HIS A 1 -3.18 20.53 -22.37
N TRP A 2 -4.03 19.86 -21.59
CA TRP A 2 -4.01 19.92 -20.13
C TRP A 2 -2.99 18.90 -19.62
N LYS A 3 -1.93 19.37 -18.96
CA LYS A 3 -1.02 18.52 -18.19
C LYS A 3 -1.74 18.15 -16.89
N ASN A 4 -2.00 16.86 -16.68
CA ASN A 4 -2.57 16.30 -15.45
C ASN A 4 -1.64 16.62 -14.27
N LEU A 5 -1.96 17.68 -13.53
CA LEU A 5 -1.36 18.00 -12.23
C LEU A 5 -2.28 17.40 -11.16
N GLY A 6 -1.98 16.17 -10.72
CA GLY A 6 -2.54 15.53 -9.52
C GLY A 6 -4.05 15.27 -9.53
N GLY A 7 -4.49 14.20 -10.21
CA GLY A 7 -5.86 13.70 -10.05
C GLY A 7 -6.07 13.08 -8.66
N LEU A 8 -7.33 13.02 -8.21
CA LEU A 8 -7.72 12.48 -6.90
C LEU A 8 -7.16 11.07 -6.68
N GLN A 9 -6.51 10.82 -5.54
CA GLN A 9 -6.16 9.46 -5.10
C GLN A 9 -7.23 8.98 -4.10
N VAL A 10 -7.65 7.72 -4.21
CA VAL A 10 -8.73 7.16 -3.36
C VAL A 10 -8.21 5.99 -2.54
N GLY A 11 -8.35 6.06 -1.22
CA GLY A 11 -8.05 4.98 -0.29
C GLY A 11 -9.26 4.59 0.56
N GLY A 12 -9.11 3.54 1.37
CA GLY A 12 -10.15 3.05 2.28
C GLY A 12 -10.96 1.89 1.69
N GLY A 13 -10.60 0.66 2.08
CA GLY A 13 -11.34 -0.53 1.65
C GLY A 13 -11.16 -0.92 0.18
N ILE A 14 -10.10 -0.44 -0.47
CA ILE A 14 -9.76 -0.81 -1.86
C ILE A 14 -9.50 -2.31 -1.96
N ASN A 15 -10.15 -2.96 -2.92
CA ASN A 15 -10.03 -4.38 -3.25
C ASN A 15 -10.30 -4.62 -4.75
N LEU A 16 -10.23 -5.87 -5.21
CA LEU A 16 -10.45 -6.21 -6.62
C LEU A 16 -11.84 -5.85 -7.15
N ASP A 17 -12.85 -5.86 -6.29
CA ASP A 17 -14.24 -5.62 -6.70
C ASP A 17 -14.54 -4.13 -6.93
N ASN A 18 -13.79 -3.23 -6.29
CA ASN A 18 -14.06 -1.79 -6.36
C ASN A 18 -12.93 -0.94 -6.98
N CYS A 19 -11.71 -1.46 -7.12
CA CYS A 19 -10.56 -0.66 -7.55
C CYS A 19 -10.76 -0.03 -8.93
N LEU A 20 -11.35 -0.77 -9.88
CA LEU A 20 -11.57 -0.29 -11.23
C LEU A 20 -12.62 0.83 -11.28
N SER A 21 -13.69 0.73 -10.50
CA SER A 21 -14.76 1.75 -10.46
C SER A 21 -14.19 3.13 -10.11
N TYR A 22 -13.34 3.20 -9.08
CA TYR A 22 -12.72 4.48 -8.71
C TYR A 22 -11.85 5.07 -9.81
N ILE A 23 -11.11 4.23 -10.53
CA ILE A 23 -10.29 4.67 -11.66
C ILE A 23 -11.18 5.16 -12.82
N ASP A 24 -12.26 4.45 -13.13
CA ASP A 24 -13.21 4.81 -14.19
C ASP A 24 -13.99 6.09 -13.85
N GLU A 25 -14.25 6.34 -12.56
CA GLU A 25 -14.84 7.57 -12.03
C GLU A 25 -13.86 8.76 -12.00
N GLY A 26 -12.60 8.54 -12.39
CA GLY A 26 -11.61 9.60 -12.61
C GLY A 26 -10.55 9.73 -11.53
N ALA A 27 -10.46 8.78 -10.58
CA ALA A 27 -9.31 8.72 -9.68
C ALA A 27 -8.02 8.49 -10.47
N SER A 28 -6.96 9.21 -10.13
CA SER A 28 -5.64 8.98 -10.73
C SER A 28 -5.05 7.66 -10.25
N HIS A 29 -5.23 7.37 -8.97
CA HIS A 29 -4.72 6.18 -8.31
C HIS A 29 -5.70 5.69 -7.25
N VAL A 30 -5.56 4.41 -6.91
CA VAL A 30 -6.11 3.86 -5.67
C VAL A 30 -4.98 3.54 -4.69
N ILE A 31 -5.25 3.76 -3.40
CA ILE A 31 -4.34 3.49 -2.30
C ILE A 31 -4.78 2.19 -1.62
N VAL A 32 -3.92 1.18 -1.62
CA VAL A 32 -4.21 -0.11 -1.00
C VAL A 32 -3.39 -0.31 0.28
N THR A 33 -4.06 -0.84 1.30
CA THR A 33 -3.51 -1.11 2.64
C THR A 33 -3.77 -2.56 3.05
N SER A 34 -4.77 -2.79 3.92
CA SER A 34 -5.06 -4.05 4.60
C SER A 34 -5.54 -5.16 3.66
N TYR A 35 -5.97 -4.82 2.45
CA TYR A 35 -6.34 -5.83 1.46
C TYR A 35 -5.13 -6.66 1.01
N VAL A 36 -3.95 -6.02 0.85
CA VAL A 36 -2.69 -6.68 0.50
C VAL A 36 -1.90 -7.09 1.74
N PHE A 37 -1.97 -6.32 2.82
CA PHE A 37 -1.26 -6.58 4.07
C PHE A 37 -2.20 -7.08 5.17
N ASN A 38 -2.21 -8.38 5.45
CA ASN A 38 -3.12 -8.99 6.41
C ASN A 38 -2.47 -10.16 7.15
N ASN A 39 -2.83 -10.36 8.42
CA ASN A 39 -2.34 -11.47 9.23
C ASN A 39 -0.80 -11.55 9.32
N GLY A 40 -0.11 -10.41 9.30
CA GLY A 40 1.35 -10.33 9.33
C GLY A 40 2.02 -10.75 8.02
N GLN A 41 1.29 -10.84 6.91
CA GLN A 41 1.81 -11.25 5.62
C GLN A 41 1.38 -10.30 4.51
N MET A 42 2.17 -10.28 3.44
CA MET A 42 1.80 -9.64 2.18
C MET A 42 1.20 -10.70 1.25
N ASP A 43 -0.02 -10.48 0.81
CA ASP A 43 -0.69 -11.30 -0.20
C ASP A 43 -0.30 -10.80 -1.60
N LEU A 44 0.73 -11.44 -2.16
CA LEU A 44 1.27 -11.09 -3.48
C LEU A 44 0.26 -11.37 -4.61
N GLU A 45 -0.64 -12.34 -4.45
CA GLU A 45 -1.63 -12.67 -5.48
C GLU A 45 -2.70 -11.58 -5.55
N ARG A 46 -3.14 -11.04 -4.41
CA ARG A 46 -4.01 -9.85 -4.38
C ARG A 46 -3.33 -8.64 -5.01
N LEU A 47 -2.05 -8.41 -4.70
CA LEU A 47 -1.28 -7.32 -5.29
C LEU A 47 -1.20 -7.44 -6.81
N LYS A 48 -0.82 -8.62 -7.33
CA LYS A 48 -0.79 -8.90 -8.76
C LYS A 48 -2.17 -8.74 -9.41
N GLY A 49 -3.24 -9.17 -8.73
CA GLY A 49 -4.60 -9.00 -9.18
C GLY A 49 -4.94 -7.52 -9.40
N LEU A 50 -4.63 -6.66 -8.42
CA LEU A 50 -4.86 -5.22 -8.54
C LEU A 50 -4.08 -4.65 -9.73
N VAL A 51 -2.79 -4.96 -9.82
CA VAL A 51 -1.93 -4.52 -10.93
C VAL A 51 -2.48 -4.97 -12.28
N ASN A 52 -3.02 -6.19 -12.37
CA ASN A 52 -3.61 -6.70 -13.60
C ASN A 52 -4.88 -5.94 -14.00
N VAL A 53 -5.68 -5.49 -13.03
CA VAL A 53 -6.94 -4.78 -13.29
C VAL A 53 -6.70 -3.30 -13.64
N ILE A 54 -5.88 -2.59 -12.86
CA ILE A 54 -5.74 -1.12 -12.98
C ILE A 54 -4.37 -0.64 -13.49
N GLY A 55 -3.39 -1.54 -13.58
CA GLY A 55 -1.99 -1.19 -13.89
C GLY A 55 -1.25 -0.63 -12.67
N LYS A 56 0.06 -0.90 -12.58
CA LYS A 56 0.87 -0.43 -11.44
C LYS A 56 0.95 1.10 -11.34
N GLN A 57 0.83 1.79 -12.47
CA GLN A 57 0.88 3.25 -12.66
C GLN A 57 -0.34 3.97 -12.06
N ARG A 58 -1.30 3.21 -11.53
CA ARG A 58 -2.49 3.72 -10.85
C ARG A 58 -2.62 3.15 -9.44
N LEU A 59 -1.57 2.52 -8.93
CA LEU A 59 -1.55 1.90 -7.61
C LEU A 59 -0.55 2.60 -6.71
N VAL A 60 -1.03 3.03 -5.55
CA VAL A 60 -0.21 3.46 -4.41
C VAL A 60 -0.25 2.37 -3.35
N LEU A 61 0.92 1.91 -2.92
CA LEU A 61 1.04 1.01 -1.77
C LEU A 61 1.25 1.81 -0.49
N ASP A 62 0.31 1.70 0.45
CA ASP A 62 0.44 2.28 1.78
C ASP A 62 1.12 1.26 2.71
N LEU A 63 2.33 1.65 3.15
CA LEU A 63 3.24 0.86 3.97
C LEU A 63 3.25 1.45 5.39
N SER A 64 2.35 0.96 6.24
CA SER A 64 2.36 1.23 7.68
C SER A 64 3.56 0.53 8.33
N CYS A 65 4.46 1.29 8.94
CA CYS A 65 5.71 0.75 9.47
C CYS A 65 5.90 1.10 10.94
N ARG A 66 6.44 0.16 11.73
CA ARG A 66 6.84 0.42 13.12
C ARG A 66 8.27 0.00 13.34
N LYS A 67 9.01 0.79 14.13
CA LYS A 67 10.37 0.46 14.53
C LYS A 67 10.35 -0.80 15.42
N LYS A 68 11.18 -1.78 15.08
CA LYS A 68 11.44 -3.01 15.84
C LYS A 68 12.94 -3.16 15.92
N GLU A 69 13.49 -2.97 17.12
CA GLU A 69 14.93 -2.83 17.35
C GLU A 69 15.49 -1.67 16.50
N ASP A 70 16.45 -1.91 15.60
CA ASP A 70 17.05 -0.89 14.73
C ASP A 70 16.51 -0.90 13.30
N LYS A 71 15.44 -1.64 13.04
CA LYS A 71 14.82 -1.76 11.70
C LYS A 71 13.35 -1.32 11.73
N TYR A 72 12.81 -0.98 10.57
CA TYR A 72 11.38 -0.74 10.39
C TYR A 72 10.75 -1.98 9.78
N ALA A 73 9.70 -2.49 10.41
CA ALA A 73 8.91 -3.62 9.89
C ALA A 73 7.53 -3.12 9.48
N ILE A 74 7.00 -3.66 8.38
CA ILE A 74 5.61 -3.42 7.99
C ILE A 74 4.71 -4.04 9.05
N VAL A 75 3.72 -3.27 9.51
CA VAL A 75 2.70 -3.71 10.44
C VAL A 75 1.35 -3.80 9.75
N THR A 76 0.61 -4.84 10.12
CA THR A 76 -0.68 -5.21 9.54
C THR A 76 -1.75 -5.22 10.63
N ASP A 77 -2.99 -5.54 10.27
CA ASP A 77 -4.09 -5.72 11.23
C ASP A 77 -4.30 -4.50 12.14
N ARG A 78 -4.42 -3.30 11.54
CA ARG A 78 -4.51 -2.01 12.26
C ARG A 78 -3.32 -1.79 13.20
N TRP A 79 -2.12 -2.04 12.67
CA TRP A 79 -0.83 -1.84 13.33
C TRP A 79 -0.55 -2.73 14.53
N GLN A 80 -1.41 -3.74 14.77
CA GLN A 80 -1.30 -4.65 15.90
C GLN A 80 -0.28 -5.76 15.66
N LYS A 81 -0.11 -6.19 14.40
CA LYS A 81 0.71 -7.36 14.06
C LYS A 81 1.88 -6.99 13.16
N PHE A 82 3.10 -7.22 13.63
CA PHE A 82 4.28 -7.15 12.79
C PHE A 82 4.23 -8.23 11.71
N SER A 83 4.64 -7.88 10.50
CA SER A 83 5.01 -8.84 9.46
C SER A 83 6.50 -9.20 9.54
N ASP A 84 6.89 -10.23 8.79
CA ASP A 84 8.29 -10.58 8.58
C ASP A 84 8.96 -9.71 7.48
N VAL A 85 8.25 -8.72 6.94
CA VAL A 85 8.74 -7.81 5.90
C VAL A 85 9.33 -6.56 6.55
N TYR A 86 10.65 -6.41 6.45
CA TYR A 86 11.38 -5.23 6.89
C TYR A 86 11.56 -4.26 5.73
N LEU A 87 11.43 -2.96 5.97
CA LEU A 87 11.72 -1.96 4.96
C LEU A 87 13.23 -1.83 4.79
N ASP A 88 13.68 -2.18 3.59
CA ASP A 88 14.99 -1.89 3.05
C ASP A 88 14.90 -1.62 1.54
N GLU A 89 16.03 -1.32 0.92
CA GLU A 89 16.11 -1.01 -0.51
C GLU A 89 15.66 -2.19 -1.39
N GLU A 90 15.94 -3.44 -0.99
CA GLU A 90 15.57 -4.63 -1.75
C GLU A 90 14.05 -4.82 -1.78
N VAL A 91 13.39 -4.68 -0.61
CA VAL A 91 11.93 -4.77 -0.49
C VAL A 91 11.26 -3.64 -1.27
N LEU A 92 11.74 -2.41 -1.16
CA LEU A 92 11.18 -1.28 -1.90
C LEU A 92 11.32 -1.46 -3.42
N ASN A 93 12.49 -1.90 -3.90
CA ASN A 93 12.71 -2.22 -5.31
C ASN A 93 11.82 -3.37 -5.79
N PHE A 94 11.62 -4.41 -4.97
CA PHE A 94 10.70 -5.48 -5.28
C PHE A 94 9.27 -4.96 -5.44
N LEU A 95 8.80 -4.11 -4.51
CA LEU A 95 7.45 -3.56 -4.51
C LEU A 95 7.23 -2.54 -5.64
N ALA A 96 8.26 -1.84 -6.09
CA ALA A 96 8.18 -0.82 -7.16
C ALA A 96 7.85 -1.44 -8.54
N ARG A 97 7.94 -2.77 -8.64
CA ARG A 97 7.45 -3.52 -9.79
C ARG A 97 5.93 -3.57 -9.85
N PHE A 98 5.24 -3.29 -8.74
CA PHE A 98 3.79 -3.43 -8.60
C PHE A 98 3.07 -2.10 -8.29
N ALA A 99 3.75 -1.03 -7.91
CA ALA A 99 3.15 0.27 -7.63
C ALA A 99 3.89 1.42 -8.31
N ASP A 100 3.19 2.54 -8.50
CA ASP A 100 3.76 3.80 -9.00
C ASP A 100 4.36 4.61 -7.85
N GLU A 101 3.66 4.64 -6.72
CA GLU A 101 4.03 5.41 -5.54
C GLU A 101 3.94 4.56 -4.26
N PHE A 102 4.67 5.00 -3.24
CA PHE A 102 4.59 4.47 -1.88
C PHE A 102 4.15 5.57 -0.92
N LEU A 103 3.11 5.28 -0.13
CA LEU A 103 2.79 6.06 1.06
C LEU A 103 3.41 5.36 2.27
N VAL A 104 4.59 5.80 2.69
CA VAL A 104 5.26 5.23 3.86
C VAL A 104 4.98 6.09 5.08
N HIS A 105 4.42 5.49 6.13
CA HIS A 105 4.16 6.19 7.39
C HIS A 105 4.59 5.35 8.58
N GLY A 106 5.28 6.01 9.50
CA GLY A 106 5.63 5.47 10.80
C GLY A 106 4.42 5.52 11.72
N VAL A 107 4.04 4.39 12.30
CA VAL A 107 3.01 4.34 13.33
C VAL A 107 3.67 4.26 14.69
N ASP A 108 3.60 5.37 15.42
CA ASP A 108 3.94 5.38 16.83
C ASP A 108 2.80 4.74 17.64
N VAL A 109 3.17 3.85 18.56
CA VAL A 109 2.29 3.54 19.68
C VAL A 109 2.52 4.60 20.75
N GLU A 110 1.82 5.72 20.66
CA GLU A 110 1.51 6.49 21.87
C GLU A 110 0.66 5.60 22.78
N GLY A 111 1.32 4.92 23.72
CA GLY A 111 0.68 3.89 24.52
C GLY A 111 1.59 3.22 25.53
N LYS A 112 2.47 3.98 26.19
CA LYS A 112 2.87 3.67 27.56
C LYS A 112 2.09 4.60 28.50
N LYS A 113 0.97 4.10 28.99
CA LYS A 113 0.59 4.30 30.39
C LYS A 113 0.59 2.95 31.05
#